data_AF-A0A1F6HTA8-F1
#
_entry.id   AF-A0A1F6HTA8-F1
#
_cell.length_a   1.000
_cell.length_b   1.000
_cell.length_c   1.000
_cell.angle_alpha   90.00
_cell.angle_beta   90.00
_cell.angle_gamma   90.00
#
_symmetry.space_group_name_H-M   'P 1'
#
loop_
_entity.id
_entity.type
_entity.pdbx_description
1 polymer ?
#
loop_
_entity_poly.entity_id
_entity_poly.type
_entity_poly.pdbx_seq_one_letter_code
_entity_poly.pdbx_strand_id
1 'polypeptide(L)'
;MRLEAYTVGFDPRNYHAPIPDNYSQEEILERRKANIRENIIRYLGEYRLGVKYDEFHYNFEQDAESGDFFLSSPHADPGPILNIYRKAISYKEERGLPIDREVAECLGFQKLQEGLADAQEGTLILWVSPPGPKADGYGDHSFTFIGQVVKDPEGEKRLRIIPYRNVLSLEEHKEYLKYFNKDAQFFNKDTHFLANPVIIEQSEAIQTPDDIISFIGETERFNIEWRNKLTPLIMPLIGGFIQLVREKASNGELNRTRNAIENYVISIRPHLLNQETTERNNINIEQTDVIFDKFGREAPPIAYGSCGSSATTLMEFHENSEKNWEYSHGDCVVCGEKNTMVGPCKICKSCEKTFDKQDSLQLKSA
;
A
#
# COMPACT_ATOMS: atom_id res chain seq x y z
N MET A 1 -5.61 4.97 -24.19
CA MET A 1 -5.65 5.33 -22.75
C MET A 1 -4.26 5.01 -22.21
N ARG A 2 -3.53 5.98 -21.63
CA ARG A 2 -2.19 5.70 -21.08
C ARG A 2 -2.39 4.83 -19.82
N LEU A 3 -1.81 3.63 -19.82
CA LEU A 3 -1.73 2.75 -18.66
C LEU A 3 -0.61 3.29 -17.75
N GLU A 4 -0.86 4.40 -17.07
CA GLU A 4 -0.01 4.86 -15.96
C GLU A 4 -0.47 4.15 -14.69
N ALA A 5 0.45 3.85 -13.78
CA ALA A 5 0.09 3.43 -12.43
C ALA A 5 -0.85 4.48 -11.82
N TYR A 6 -2.01 4.03 -11.34
CA TYR A 6 -2.92 4.92 -10.64
C TYR A 6 -2.22 5.54 -9.41
N THR A 7 -2.38 6.85 -9.21
CA THR A 7 -1.65 7.60 -8.18
C THR A 7 -2.59 8.03 -7.05
N VAL A 8 -2.79 7.20 -6.02
CA VAL A 8 -3.62 7.56 -4.85
C VAL A 8 -3.25 8.89 -4.21
N GLY A 9 -1.97 9.26 -4.21
CA GLY A 9 -1.51 10.50 -3.58
C GLY A 9 -2.23 11.75 -4.07
N PHE A 10 -2.65 11.79 -5.34
CA PHE A 10 -3.26 12.97 -5.95
C PHE A 10 -4.77 12.88 -6.12
N ASP A 11 -5.45 11.89 -5.54
CA ASP A 11 -6.90 11.77 -5.69
C ASP A 11 -7.63 12.76 -4.75
N PRO A 12 -8.35 13.77 -5.29
CA PRO A 12 -9.07 14.76 -4.49
C PRO A 12 -10.36 14.21 -3.85
N ARG A 13 -10.86 13.06 -4.30
CA ARG A 13 -12.23 12.60 -3.96
C ARG A 13 -12.38 12.22 -2.50
N ASN A 14 -11.38 11.55 -1.92
CA ASN A 14 -11.42 11.18 -0.51
C ASN A 14 -11.49 12.41 0.40
N TYR A 15 -10.85 13.53 0.01
CA TYR A 15 -10.93 14.76 0.78
C TYR A 15 -12.38 15.26 0.95
N HIS A 16 -13.20 15.12 -0.10
CA HIS A 16 -14.58 15.62 -0.16
C HIS A 16 -15.65 14.59 0.23
N ALA A 17 -15.23 13.41 0.64
CA ALA A 17 -16.16 12.38 1.03
C ALA A 17 -17.01 12.77 2.25
N PRO A 18 -18.19 12.13 2.44
CA PRO A 18 -18.98 12.30 3.65
C PRO A 18 -18.13 12.09 4.91
N ILE A 19 -18.43 12.89 5.95
CA ILE A 19 -17.80 12.75 7.27
C ILE A 19 -18.53 11.60 8.00
N PRO A 20 -17.82 10.62 8.57
CA PRO A 20 -18.46 9.55 9.34
C PRO A 20 -19.18 10.09 10.59
N ASP A 21 -20.33 9.52 10.93
CA ASP A 21 -21.33 10.09 11.87
C ASP A 21 -20.88 10.25 13.34
N ASN A 22 -19.66 9.79 13.68
CA ASN A 22 -19.10 9.84 15.04
C ASN A 22 -17.82 10.67 15.17
N TYR A 23 -17.40 11.37 14.12
CA TYR A 23 -16.14 12.10 14.11
C TYR A 23 -16.35 13.57 13.81
N SER A 24 -15.51 14.41 14.42
CA SER A 24 -15.52 15.83 14.10
C SER A 24 -15.03 16.05 12.66
N GLN A 25 -15.63 17.03 11.98
CA GLN A 25 -15.20 17.41 10.64
C GLN A 25 -13.72 17.83 10.62
N GLU A 26 -13.25 18.53 11.65
CA GLU A 26 -11.85 18.96 11.76
C GLU A 26 -10.90 17.76 11.81
N GLU A 27 -11.18 16.79 12.68
CA GLU A 27 -10.36 15.57 12.82
C GLU A 27 -10.25 14.80 11.49
N ILE A 28 -11.39 14.55 10.84
CA ILE A 28 -11.42 13.80 9.58
C ILE A 28 -10.70 14.55 8.46
N LEU A 29 -10.87 15.87 8.37
CA LEU A 29 -10.16 16.66 7.37
C LEU A 29 -8.66 16.68 7.62
N GLU A 30 -8.19 16.75 8.87
CA GLU A 30 -6.75 16.65 9.17
C GLU A 30 -6.18 15.27 8.84
N ARG A 31 -6.89 14.18 9.17
CA ARG A 31 -6.51 12.82 8.75
C ARG A 31 -6.39 12.71 7.23
N ARG A 32 -7.39 13.22 6.49
CA ARG A 32 -7.36 13.21 5.01
C ARG A 32 -6.24 14.06 4.42
N LYS A 33 -5.91 15.21 5.01
CA LYS A 33 -4.73 16.00 4.61
C LYS A 33 -3.44 15.22 4.84
N ALA A 34 -3.30 14.58 6.00
CA ALA A 34 -2.16 13.73 6.30
C ALA A 34 -2.07 12.56 5.31
N ASN A 35 -3.20 11.92 4.98
CA ASN A 35 -3.29 10.87 3.97
C ASN A 35 -2.72 11.31 2.62
N ILE A 36 -3.19 12.45 2.11
CA ILE A 36 -2.74 13.01 0.83
C ILE A 36 -1.24 13.30 0.87
N ARG A 37 -0.74 13.93 1.95
CA ARG A 37 0.69 14.23 2.12
C ARG A 37 1.53 12.97 2.05
N GLU A 38 1.19 11.99 2.87
CA GLU A 38 1.92 10.74 3.01
C GLU A 38 1.91 9.97 1.70
N ASN A 39 0.75 9.84 1.05
CA ASN A 39 0.64 9.13 -0.21
C ASN A 39 1.39 9.82 -1.35
N ILE A 40 1.43 11.16 -1.40
CA ILE A 40 2.26 11.88 -2.38
C ILE A 40 3.75 11.63 -2.11
N ILE A 41 4.21 11.74 -0.86
CA ILE A 41 5.63 11.53 -0.51
C ILE A 41 6.08 10.12 -0.91
N ARG A 42 5.27 9.10 -0.58
CA ARG A 42 5.56 7.69 -0.88
C ARG A 42 5.56 7.44 -2.37
N TYR A 43 4.56 7.95 -3.09
CA TYR A 43 4.51 7.92 -4.54
C TYR A 43 5.77 8.52 -5.18
N LEU A 44 6.20 9.70 -4.72
CA LEU A 44 7.39 10.36 -5.25
C LEU A 44 8.67 9.57 -4.94
N GLY A 45 8.80 9.04 -3.73
CA GLY A 45 9.91 8.15 -3.37
C GLY A 45 9.99 6.93 -4.27
N GLU A 46 8.88 6.21 -4.40
CA GLU A 46 8.80 4.96 -5.15
C GLU A 46 8.98 5.17 -6.67
N TYR A 47 8.20 6.09 -7.25
CA TYR A 47 8.06 6.19 -8.70
C TYR A 47 8.95 7.25 -9.34
N ARG A 48 9.33 8.30 -8.60
CA ARG A 48 10.16 9.39 -9.14
C ARG A 48 11.61 9.30 -8.70
N LEU A 49 11.85 8.92 -7.45
CA LEU A 49 13.21 8.73 -6.94
C LEU A 49 13.72 7.31 -7.16
N GLY A 50 12.83 6.32 -7.13
CA GLY A 50 13.19 4.93 -7.28
C GLY A 50 13.83 4.36 -6.01
N VAL A 51 13.37 4.81 -4.84
CA VAL A 51 13.96 4.44 -3.55
C VAL A 51 13.74 2.96 -3.27
N LYS A 52 14.71 2.38 -2.57
CA LYS A 52 14.72 0.96 -2.22
C LYS A 52 13.86 0.64 -1.01
N TYR A 53 13.80 1.59 -0.08
CA TYR A 53 13.13 1.45 1.20
C TYR A 53 12.23 2.64 1.50
N ASP A 54 11.16 2.36 2.20
CA ASP A 54 10.28 3.34 2.84
C ASP A 54 9.81 2.77 4.20
N GLU A 55 9.00 3.52 4.94
CA GLU A 55 8.46 3.10 6.22
C GLU A 55 7.08 3.68 6.49
N PHE A 56 6.22 2.87 7.11
CA PHE A 56 4.92 3.28 7.61
C PHE A 56 4.44 2.37 8.73
N HIS A 57 3.33 2.75 9.36
CA HIS A 57 2.78 2.05 10.52
C HIS A 57 1.29 1.80 10.38
N TYR A 58 0.83 0.70 10.96
CA TYR A 58 -0.57 0.47 11.30
C TYR A 58 -0.74 0.51 12.82
N ASN A 59 -1.89 0.99 13.29
CA ASN A 59 -2.27 0.93 14.69
C ASN A 59 -3.04 -0.37 14.97
N PHE A 60 -2.89 -0.88 16.17
CA PHE A 60 -3.73 -1.95 16.71
C PHE A 60 -4.94 -1.29 17.38
N GLU A 61 -6.14 -1.57 16.90
CA GLU A 61 -7.38 -1.02 17.43
C GLU A 61 -8.38 -2.15 17.72
N GLN A 62 -9.41 -1.83 18.52
CA GLN A 62 -10.53 -2.72 18.80
C GLN A 62 -11.82 -2.00 18.47
N ASP A 63 -12.76 -2.74 17.89
CA ASP A 63 -14.10 -2.23 17.68
C ASP A 63 -14.79 -2.02 19.02
N ALA A 64 -15.37 -0.84 19.24
CA ALA A 64 -15.96 -0.49 20.53
C ALA A 64 -17.23 -1.31 20.84
N GLU A 65 -17.93 -1.81 19.81
CA GLU A 65 -19.17 -2.57 19.96
C GLU A 65 -18.92 -4.07 20.02
N SER A 66 -18.15 -4.62 19.07
CA SER A 66 -17.89 -6.07 19.01
C SER A 66 -16.69 -6.51 19.84
N GLY A 67 -15.76 -5.61 20.16
CA GLY A 67 -14.47 -5.94 20.76
C GLY A 67 -13.48 -6.58 19.79
N ASP A 68 -13.82 -6.65 18.50
CA ASP A 68 -12.98 -7.30 17.50
C ASP A 68 -11.71 -6.50 17.24
N PHE A 69 -10.59 -7.21 17.19
CA PHE A 69 -9.30 -6.65 16.83
C PHE A 69 -9.27 -6.23 15.35
N PHE A 70 -8.72 -5.05 15.06
CA PHE A 70 -8.35 -4.67 13.71
C PHE A 70 -7.10 -3.80 13.59
N LEU A 71 -6.52 -3.82 12.38
CA LEU A 71 -5.45 -2.88 12.01
C LEU A 71 -6.05 -1.64 11.35
N SER A 72 -5.62 -0.46 11.78
CA SER A 72 -6.01 0.83 11.20
C SER A 72 -4.78 1.57 10.65
N SER A 73 -4.99 2.49 9.72
CA SER A 73 -3.94 3.43 9.31
C SER A 73 -4.09 4.76 10.05
N PRO A 74 -3.03 5.33 10.64
CA PRO A 74 -3.09 6.63 11.30
C PRO A 74 -3.44 7.79 10.36
N HIS A 75 -3.38 7.54 9.04
CA HIS A 75 -3.65 8.55 8.02
C HIS A 75 -4.92 8.26 7.24
N ALA A 76 -5.61 7.12 7.43
CA ALA A 76 -6.88 6.86 6.76
C ALA A 76 -8.07 7.43 7.52
N ASP A 77 -9.24 7.43 6.87
CA ASP A 77 -10.50 7.56 7.60
C ASP A 77 -10.58 6.46 8.68
N PRO A 78 -11.17 6.75 9.85
CA PRO A 78 -11.19 5.82 10.97
C PRO A 78 -11.77 4.45 10.62
N GLY A 79 -11.27 3.45 11.32
CA GLY A 79 -11.72 2.08 11.22
C GLY A 79 -10.77 1.16 10.47
N PRO A 80 -11.27 -0.02 10.09
CA PRO A 80 -10.40 -1.11 9.67
C PRO A 80 -9.83 -0.95 8.28
N ILE A 81 -8.54 -1.23 8.13
CA ILE A 81 -7.84 -1.16 6.84
C ILE A 81 -8.39 -2.17 5.83
N LEU A 82 -9.02 -3.28 6.23
CA LEU A 82 -9.69 -4.18 5.28
C LEU A 82 -10.81 -3.48 4.48
N ASN A 83 -11.42 -2.43 5.02
CA ASN A 83 -12.42 -1.65 4.28
C ASN A 83 -11.82 -0.96 3.05
N ILE A 84 -10.54 -0.61 3.10
CA ILE A 84 -9.78 -0.10 1.97
C ILE A 84 -9.77 -1.21 0.90
N TYR A 85 -9.25 -2.41 1.17
CA TYR A 85 -9.21 -3.51 0.20
C TYR A 85 -10.60 -3.87 -0.40
N ARG A 86 -11.65 -3.92 0.42
CA ARG A 86 -13.03 -4.21 -0.03
C ARG A 86 -13.54 -3.21 -1.08
N LYS A 87 -13.20 -1.93 -0.91
CA LYS A 87 -13.58 -0.88 -1.86
C LYS A 87 -12.89 -1.09 -3.21
N ALA A 88 -11.64 -1.56 -3.24
CA ALA A 88 -10.88 -1.80 -4.49
C ALA A 88 -11.52 -2.93 -5.27
N ILE A 89 -11.85 -4.01 -4.58
CA ILE A 89 -12.54 -5.17 -5.17
C ILE A 89 -13.85 -4.71 -5.80
N SER A 90 -14.69 -4.00 -5.03
CA SER A 90 -16.01 -3.54 -5.50
C SER A 90 -15.89 -2.59 -6.69
N TYR A 91 -14.95 -1.64 -6.63
CA TYR A 91 -14.68 -0.70 -7.73
C TYR A 91 -14.34 -1.40 -9.05
N LYS A 92 -13.46 -2.40 -8.99
CA LYS A 92 -13.05 -3.17 -10.17
C LYS A 92 -14.17 -4.07 -10.67
N GLU A 93 -14.89 -4.71 -9.76
CA GLU A 93 -16.06 -5.56 -10.04
C GLU A 93 -17.14 -4.78 -10.82
N GLU A 94 -17.49 -3.57 -10.36
CA GLU A 94 -18.45 -2.68 -11.02
C GLU A 94 -18.04 -2.27 -12.45
N ARG A 95 -16.75 -2.34 -12.77
CA ARG A 95 -16.18 -1.99 -14.07
C ARG A 95 -15.85 -3.20 -14.94
N GLY A 96 -16.13 -4.41 -14.45
CA GLY A 96 -15.76 -5.66 -15.13
C GLY A 96 -14.25 -5.81 -15.31
N LEU A 97 -13.45 -5.23 -14.41
CA LEU A 97 -11.99 -5.37 -14.40
C LEU A 97 -11.59 -6.63 -13.59
N PRO A 98 -10.44 -7.27 -13.89
CA PRO A 98 -9.96 -8.41 -13.11
C PRO A 98 -9.74 -8.05 -11.63
N ILE A 99 -10.25 -8.89 -10.72
CA ILE A 99 -10.21 -8.65 -9.25
C ILE A 99 -9.32 -9.62 -8.48
N ASP A 100 -8.78 -10.66 -9.13
CA ASP A 100 -8.12 -11.77 -8.45
C ASP A 100 -6.98 -11.32 -7.53
N ARG A 101 -6.22 -10.30 -7.97
CA ARG A 101 -5.11 -9.73 -7.21
C ARG A 101 -5.57 -8.94 -5.99
N GLU A 102 -6.60 -8.10 -6.12
CA GLU A 102 -7.17 -7.34 -5.01
C GLU A 102 -7.82 -8.28 -3.98
N VAL A 103 -8.46 -9.36 -4.45
CA VAL A 103 -9.01 -10.41 -3.59
C VAL A 103 -7.89 -11.13 -2.84
N ALA A 104 -6.78 -11.47 -3.51
CA ALA A 104 -5.60 -12.07 -2.88
C ALA A 104 -4.95 -11.14 -1.85
N GLU A 105 -4.78 -9.87 -2.18
CA GLU A 105 -4.27 -8.83 -1.27
C GLU A 105 -5.16 -8.68 -0.02
N CYS A 106 -6.48 -8.62 -0.21
CA CYS A 106 -7.44 -8.58 0.88
C CYS A 106 -7.32 -9.81 1.79
N LEU A 107 -7.31 -11.01 1.20
CA LEU A 107 -7.24 -12.27 1.94
C LEU A 107 -5.93 -12.39 2.71
N GLY A 108 -4.80 -12.01 2.10
CA GLY A 108 -3.51 -11.95 2.78
C GLY A 108 -3.56 -11.02 3.98
N PHE A 109 -4.05 -9.79 3.79
CA PHE A 109 -4.15 -8.84 4.88
C PHE A 109 -5.08 -9.33 6.00
N GLN A 110 -6.18 -9.99 5.66
CA GLN A 110 -7.07 -10.61 6.64
C GLN A 110 -6.32 -11.65 7.49
N LYS A 111 -5.56 -12.56 6.86
CA LYS A 111 -4.72 -13.54 7.58
C LYS A 111 -3.65 -12.88 8.45
N LEU A 112 -3.03 -11.80 7.99
CA LEU A 112 -2.10 -11.01 8.81
C LEU A 112 -2.79 -10.48 10.06
N GLN A 113 -3.95 -9.84 9.90
CA GLN A 113 -4.68 -9.28 11.03
C GLN A 113 -5.09 -10.38 12.03
N GLU A 114 -5.66 -11.48 11.55
CA GLU A 114 -6.03 -12.61 12.41
C GLU A 114 -4.84 -13.16 13.20
N GLY A 115 -3.70 -13.38 12.53
CA GLY A 115 -2.52 -13.91 13.21
C GLY A 115 -1.78 -12.87 14.09
N LEU A 116 -2.05 -11.58 13.92
CA LEU A 116 -1.48 -10.51 14.73
C LEU A 116 -2.31 -10.15 15.97
N ALA A 117 -3.53 -10.70 16.11
CA ALA A 117 -4.43 -10.36 17.23
C ALA A 117 -3.76 -10.54 18.61
N ASP A 118 -3.01 -11.63 18.78
CA ASP A 118 -2.29 -11.96 20.03
C ASP A 118 -0.78 -11.73 19.94
N ALA A 119 -0.31 -11.07 18.88
CA ALA A 119 1.12 -10.89 18.63
C ALA A 119 1.80 -10.07 19.73
N GLN A 120 2.99 -10.52 20.09
CA GLN A 120 3.83 -9.86 21.09
C GLN A 120 4.73 -8.83 20.42
N GLU A 121 5.28 -7.93 21.23
CA GLU A 121 6.35 -7.05 20.77
C GLU A 121 7.51 -7.89 20.22
N GLY A 122 8.05 -7.48 19.07
CA GLY A 122 9.09 -8.20 18.36
C GLY A 122 8.57 -9.21 17.33
N THR A 123 7.28 -9.58 17.33
CA THR A 123 6.72 -10.44 16.28
C THR A 123 7.00 -9.83 14.90
N LEU A 124 7.59 -10.63 14.00
CA LEU A 124 7.97 -10.21 12.66
C LEU A 124 6.92 -10.67 11.65
N ILE A 125 6.78 -9.94 10.55
CA ILE A 125 6.00 -10.39 9.40
C ILE A 125 6.82 -10.28 8.12
N LEU A 126 6.49 -11.14 7.17
CA LEU A 126 7.01 -11.10 5.81
C LEU A 126 5.86 -11.29 4.84
N TRP A 127 5.67 -10.33 3.93
CA TRP A 127 4.62 -10.39 2.93
C TRP A 127 5.16 -9.97 1.57
N VAL A 128 4.94 -10.81 0.56
CA VAL A 128 5.57 -10.65 -0.76
C VAL A 128 4.51 -10.26 -1.78
N SER A 129 4.80 -9.21 -2.54
CA SER A 129 4.00 -8.70 -3.65
C SER A 129 4.83 -8.72 -4.92
N PRO A 130 4.86 -9.84 -5.66
CA PRO A 130 5.49 -9.92 -6.97
C PRO A 130 4.83 -8.98 -7.97
N PRO A 131 5.48 -8.64 -9.10
CA PRO A 131 4.88 -7.78 -10.12
C PRO A 131 3.62 -8.44 -10.67
N GLY A 132 2.58 -7.64 -10.90
CA GLY A 132 1.38 -8.11 -11.58
C GLY A 132 1.57 -8.23 -13.11
N PRO A 133 0.51 -8.62 -13.84
CA PRO A 133 0.58 -8.77 -15.30
C PRO A 133 0.82 -7.45 -16.03
N LYS A 134 1.81 -7.36 -16.93
CA LYS A 134 2.07 -6.12 -17.71
C LYS A 134 0.86 -5.57 -18.45
N ALA A 135 -0.06 -6.44 -18.86
CA ALA A 135 -1.32 -6.07 -19.51
C ALA A 135 -2.20 -5.15 -18.65
N ASP A 136 -2.07 -5.24 -17.32
CA ASP A 136 -2.83 -4.47 -16.35
C ASP A 136 -2.09 -3.18 -15.91
N GLY A 137 -0.95 -2.87 -16.54
CA GLY A 137 -0.18 -1.65 -16.27
C GLY A 137 0.94 -1.79 -15.22
N TYR A 138 1.22 -3.02 -14.77
CA TYR A 138 2.35 -3.30 -13.88
C TYR A 138 3.69 -3.24 -14.64
N GLY A 139 4.70 -2.71 -13.96
CA GLY A 139 6.11 -2.70 -14.32
C GLY A 139 6.84 -3.91 -13.73
N ASP A 140 8.17 -3.83 -13.71
CA ASP A 140 9.03 -5.00 -13.49
C ASP A 140 9.50 -5.21 -12.05
N HIS A 141 9.10 -4.34 -11.11
CA HIS A 141 9.56 -4.41 -9.73
C HIS A 141 8.55 -5.12 -8.84
N SER A 142 9.06 -5.75 -7.78
CA SER A 142 8.30 -6.38 -6.71
C SER A 142 8.46 -5.59 -5.42
N PHE A 143 7.61 -5.90 -4.45
CA PHE A 143 7.76 -5.46 -3.08
C PHE A 143 7.79 -6.63 -2.12
N THR A 144 8.72 -6.56 -1.16
CA THR A 144 8.72 -7.39 0.03
C THR A 144 8.43 -6.50 1.21
N PHE A 145 7.27 -6.66 1.85
CA PHE A 145 6.90 -5.96 3.06
C PHE A 145 7.41 -6.74 4.27
N ILE A 146 8.33 -6.13 5.00
CA ILE A 146 8.89 -6.69 6.22
C ILE A 146 8.37 -5.86 7.37
N GLY A 147 7.71 -6.50 8.33
CA GLY A 147 7.10 -5.80 9.44
C GLY A 147 7.54 -6.30 10.79
N GLN A 148 7.31 -5.48 11.79
CA GLN A 148 7.62 -5.78 13.18
C GLN A 148 6.57 -5.13 14.08
N VAL A 149 6.05 -5.90 15.02
CA VAL A 149 5.25 -5.36 16.12
C VAL A 149 6.18 -4.62 17.07
N VAL A 150 5.96 -3.32 17.22
CA VAL A 150 6.74 -2.42 18.08
C VAL A 150 5.81 -1.70 19.04
N LYS A 151 6.37 -1.08 20.07
CA LYS A 151 5.68 -0.08 20.88
C LYS A 151 6.12 1.31 20.48
N ASP A 152 5.18 2.23 20.45
CA ASP A 152 5.50 3.64 20.32
C ASP A 152 6.02 4.23 21.67
N PRO A 153 6.46 5.50 21.72
CA PRO A 153 6.92 6.11 22.97
C PRO A 153 5.88 6.19 24.08
N GLU A 154 4.59 6.10 23.75
CA GLU A 154 3.47 6.12 24.70
C GLU A 154 3.15 4.70 25.22
N GLY A 155 3.76 3.67 24.63
CA GLY A 155 3.60 2.26 25.00
C GLY A 155 2.55 1.52 24.17
N GLU A 156 1.92 2.19 23.20
CA GLU A 156 0.88 1.64 22.34
C GLU A 156 1.48 0.74 21.26
N LYS A 157 0.85 -0.42 21.02
CA LYS A 157 1.30 -1.38 20.01
C LYS A 157 1.04 -0.83 18.61
N ARG A 158 2.06 -0.93 17.74
CA ARG A 158 1.98 -0.59 16.32
C ARG A 158 2.69 -1.63 15.47
N LEU A 159 2.22 -1.80 14.24
CA LEU A 159 2.87 -2.64 13.26
C LEU A 159 3.70 -1.73 12.36
N ARG A 160 5.01 -1.71 12.56
CA ARG A 160 5.96 -1.05 11.67
C ARG A 160 6.09 -1.90 10.41
N ILE A 161 6.01 -1.29 9.23
CA ILE A 161 6.20 -1.95 7.93
C ILE A 161 7.28 -1.22 7.15
N ILE A 162 8.21 -2.01 6.60
CA ILE A 162 9.26 -1.60 5.68
C ILE A 162 8.97 -2.23 4.32
N PRO A 163 8.42 -1.47 3.35
CA PRO A 163 8.47 -1.87 1.95
C PRO A 163 9.91 -1.91 1.47
N TYR A 164 10.34 -3.08 1.02
CA TYR A 164 11.59 -3.27 0.31
C TYR A 164 11.28 -3.50 -1.18
N ARG A 165 11.69 -2.55 -2.02
CA ARG A 165 11.57 -2.64 -3.47
C ARG A 165 12.69 -3.48 -4.05
N ASN A 166 12.35 -4.48 -4.87
CA ASN A 166 13.32 -5.35 -5.53
C ASN A 166 12.89 -5.71 -6.96
N VAL A 167 13.75 -6.42 -7.68
CA VAL A 167 13.50 -6.94 -9.03
C VAL A 167 13.78 -8.43 -8.98
N LEU A 168 12.79 -9.18 -8.50
CA LEU A 168 12.89 -10.63 -8.32
C LEU A 168 11.77 -11.32 -9.11
N SER A 169 12.13 -12.44 -9.72
CA SER A 169 11.18 -13.37 -10.35
C SER A 169 10.36 -14.13 -9.30
N LEU A 170 9.26 -14.75 -9.73
CA LEU A 170 8.44 -15.60 -8.86
C LEU A 170 9.27 -16.75 -8.24
N GLU A 171 10.20 -17.35 -9.00
CA GLU A 171 11.05 -18.42 -8.45
C GLU A 171 12.06 -17.90 -7.43
N GLU A 172 12.64 -16.71 -7.63
CA GLU A 172 13.50 -16.11 -6.60
C GLU A 172 12.70 -15.81 -5.32
N HIS A 173 11.47 -15.28 -5.46
CA HIS A 173 10.57 -15.06 -4.34
C HIS A 173 10.27 -16.36 -3.58
N LYS A 174 9.94 -17.42 -4.30
CA LYS A 174 9.69 -18.75 -3.75
C LYS A 174 10.91 -19.33 -3.04
N GLU A 175 12.09 -19.17 -3.62
CA GLU A 175 13.33 -19.73 -3.10
C GLU A 175 13.69 -19.19 -1.71
N TYR A 176 13.43 -17.92 -1.42
CA TYR A 176 13.61 -17.42 -0.05
C TYR A 176 12.37 -17.60 0.82
N LEU A 177 11.16 -17.53 0.27
CA LEU A 177 9.94 -17.63 1.08
C LEU A 177 9.75 -19.03 1.66
N LYS A 178 10.28 -20.08 1.02
CA LYS A 178 10.22 -21.46 1.53
C LYS A 178 10.89 -21.68 2.88
N TYR A 179 11.81 -20.79 3.27
CA TYR A 179 12.43 -20.83 4.60
C TYR A 179 11.47 -20.39 5.71
N PHE A 180 10.48 -19.56 5.35
CA PHE A 180 9.49 -19.01 6.27
C PHE A 180 8.14 -19.74 6.15
N ASN A 181 7.80 -20.23 4.97
CA ASN A 181 6.55 -20.91 4.68
C ASN A 181 6.78 -22.13 3.77
N LYS A 182 6.60 -23.34 4.30
CA LYS A 182 6.79 -24.60 3.55
C LYS A 182 5.87 -24.72 2.33
N ASP A 183 4.71 -24.07 2.35
CA ASP A 183 3.76 -24.12 1.24
C ASP A 183 4.19 -23.21 0.08
N ALA A 184 5.16 -22.31 0.30
CA ALA A 184 5.67 -21.42 -0.75
C ALA A 184 6.24 -22.17 -1.96
N GLN A 185 6.71 -23.42 -1.77
CA GLN A 185 7.16 -24.29 -2.86
C GLN A 185 6.07 -24.58 -3.93
N PHE A 186 4.81 -24.32 -3.62
CA PHE A 186 3.68 -24.47 -4.53
C PHE A 186 3.18 -23.13 -5.11
N PHE A 187 3.84 -22.01 -4.79
CA PHE A 187 3.46 -20.71 -5.31
C PHE A 187 3.98 -20.57 -6.75
N ASN A 188 3.06 -20.38 -7.69
CA ASN A 188 3.34 -20.27 -9.12
C ASN A 188 2.67 -19.05 -9.77
N LYS A 189 1.93 -18.26 -8.99
CA LYS A 189 1.25 -17.03 -9.38
C LYS A 189 1.48 -15.95 -8.33
N ASP A 190 1.45 -14.69 -8.73
CA ASP A 190 1.55 -13.52 -7.85
C ASP A 190 0.49 -13.54 -6.73
N THR A 191 -0.74 -13.93 -7.06
CA THR A 191 -1.84 -14.07 -6.10
C THR A 191 -1.54 -15.04 -4.95
N HIS A 192 -0.73 -16.09 -5.19
CA HIS A 192 -0.37 -17.03 -4.11
C HIS A 192 0.52 -16.36 -3.06
N PHE A 193 1.45 -15.50 -3.47
CA PHE A 193 2.30 -14.74 -2.54
C PHE A 193 1.49 -13.70 -1.76
N LEU A 194 0.59 -13.00 -2.46
CA LEU A 194 -0.27 -11.98 -1.87
C LEU A 194 -1.26 -12.57 -0.86
N ALA A 195 -1.85 -13.73 -1.15
CA ALA A 195 -2.81 -14.37 -0.26
C ALA A 195 -2.18 -15.05 0.96
N ASN A 196 -0.84 -15.21 1.00
CA ASN A 196 -0.16 -16.03 2.02
C ASN A 196 1.04 -15.31 2.66
N PRO A 197 0.79 -14.23 3.42
CA PRO A 197 1.80 -13.61 4.28
C PRO A 197 2.26 -14.57 5.37
N VAL A 198 3.44 -14.30 5.93
CA VAL A 198 4.06 -15.11 6.97
C VAL A 198 4.24 -14.30 8.23
N ILE A 199 3.82 -14.87 9.35
CA ILE A 199 4.14 -14.37 10.70
C ILE A 199 5.31 -15.19 11.22
N ILE A 200 6.34 -14.49 11.65
CA ILE A 200 7.63 -15.06 12.02
C ILE A 200 7.85 -14.79 13.50
N GLU A 201 7.95 -15.87 14.27
CA GLU A 201 8.45 -15.80 15.64
C GLU A 201 9.96 -15.55 15.61
N GLN A 202 10.44 -14.69 16.51
CA GLN A 202 11.86 -14.38 16.62
C GLN A 202 12.65 -15.65 16.99
N SER A 203 13.84 -15.80 16.42
CA SER A 203 14.77 -16.90 16.68
C SER A 203 16.19 -16.36 16.87
N GLU A 204 17.14 -17.23 17.22
CA GLU A 204 18.56 -16.84 17.28
C GLU A 204 19.09 -16.30 15.94
N ALA A 205 18.53 -16.78 14.81
CA ALA A 205 18.96 -16.38 13.48
C ALA A 205 18.23 -15.15 12.93
N ILE A 206 17.01 -14.87 13.42
CA ILE A 206 16.14 -13.81 12.88
C ILE A 206 15.48 -13.09 14.05
N GLN A 207 15.97 -11.89 14.36
CA GLN A 207 15.47 -11.08 15.48
C GLN A 207 14.86 -9.76 15.00
N THR A 208 15.33 -9.26 13.85
CA THR A 208 14.99 -7.93 13.35
C THR A 208 14.59 -7.97 11.88
N PRO A 209 13.92 -6.91 11.38
CA PRO A 209 13.70 -6.74 9.95
C PRO A 209 14.99 -6.77 9.12
N ASP A 210 16.09 -6.21 9.64
CA ASP A 210 17.39 -6.19 8.94
C ASP A 210 17.97 -7.59 8.76
N ASP A 211 17.72 -8.52 9.69
CA ASP A 211 18.12 -9.93 9.55
C ASP A 211 17.36 -10.58 8.39
N ILE A 212 16.07 -10.29 8.23
CA ILE A 212 15.25 -10.76 7.10
C ILE A 212 15.76 -10.16 5.79
N ILE A 213 16.01 -8.84 5.74
CA ILE A 213 16.57 -8.14 4.57
C ILE A 213 17.90 -8.79 4.15
N SER A 214 18.79 -8.99 5.11
CA SER A 214 20.09 -9.63 4.85
C SER A 214 19.94 -11.07 4.38
N PHE A 215 18.99 -11.82 4.97
CA PHE A 215 18.71 -13.21 4.62
C PHE A 215 18.21 -13.37 3.18
N ILE A 216 17.34 -12.45 2.71
CA ILE A 216 16.85 -12.47 1.33
C ILE A 216 17.89 -11.97 0.31
N GLY A 217 19.15 -11.76 0.74
CA GLY A 217 20.29 -11.45 -0.11
C GLY A 217 20.48 -9.96 -0.37
N GLU A 218 19.77 -9.09 0.35
CA GLU A 218 19.93 -7.66 0.18
C GLU A 218 21.13 -7.12 0.96
N THR A 219 21.93 -6.28 0.30
CA THR A 219 23.22 -5.79 0.81
C THR A 219 23.18 -4.33 1.23
N GLU A 220 22.24 -3.56 0.67
CA GLU A 220 21.98 -2.19 1.07
C GLU A 220 21.23 -2.18 2.39
N ARG A 221 21.75 -1.45 3.37
CA ARG A 221 21.05 -1.26 4.65
C ARG A 221 19.77 -0.47 4.46
N PHE A 222 18.78 -0.73 5.30
CA PHE A 222 17.59 0.08 5.41
C PHE A 222 17.95 1.58 5.54
N ASN A 223 17.47 2.40 4.59
CA ASN A 223 17.79 3.82 4.53
C ASN A 223 16.59 4.63 4.00
N ILE A 224 16.08 5.51 4.85
CA ILE A 224 14.99 6.46 4.55
C ILE A 224 15.45 7.93 4.58
N GLU A 225 16.76 8.20 4.51
CA GLU A 225 17.33 9.56 4.50
C GLU A 225 16.80 10.39 3.32
N TRP A 226 16.47 9.73 2.20
CA TRP A 226 15.82 10.36 1.05
C TRP A 226 14.56 11.13 1.46
N ARG A 227 13.79 10.59 2.42
CA ARG A 227 12.53 11.17 2.89
C ARG A 227 12.79 12.43 3.72
N ASN A 228 13.83 12.42 4.55
CA ASN A 228 14.26 13.58 5.32
C ASN A 228 14.74 14.72 4.42
N LYS A 229 15.38 14.40 3.29
CA LYS A 229 15.80 15.40 2.28
C LYS A 229 14.63 15.91 1.43
N LEU A 230 13.74 15.01 1.02
CA LEU A 230 12.62 15.33 0.13
C LEU A 230 11.56 16.18 0.83
N THR A 231 11.14 15.77 2.03
CA THR A 231 9.95 16.31 2.72
C THR A 231 9.99 17.84 2.85
N PRO A 232 11.07 18.48 3.35
CA PRO A 232 11.11 19.94 3.48
C PRO A 232 10.97 20.68 2.14
N LEU A 233 11.41 20.08 1.03
CA LEU A 233 11.39 20.69 -0.29
C LEU A 233 10.01 20.62 -0.96
N ILE A 234 9.23 19.58 -0.69
CA ILE A 234 7.93 19.36 -1.35
C ILE A 234 6.73 19.71 -0.48
N MET A 235 6.88 19.82 0.84
CA MET A 235 5.78 20.12 1.75
C MET A 235 5.01 21.42 1.41
N PRO A 236 5.68 22.54 1.04
CA PRO A 236 4.96 23.72 0.56
C PRO A 236 4.13 23.46 -0.70
N LEU A 237 4.64 22.63 -1.63
CA LEU A 237 3.96 22.28 -2.87
C LEU A 237 2.75 21.38 -2.61
N ILE A 238 2.89 20.38 -1.74
CA ILE A 238 1.79 19.51 -1.30
C ILE A 238 0.73 20.36 -0.57
N GLY A 239 1.15 21.32 0.25
CA GLY A 239 0.24 22.27 0.90
C GLY A 239 -0.59 23.06 -0.11
N GLY A 240 0.06 23.57 -1.17
CA GLY A 240 -0.61 24.22 -2.29
C GLY A 240 -1.59 23.30 -3.03
N PHE A 241 -1.20 22.05 -3.28
CA PHE A 241 -2.11 21.06 -3.87
C PHE A 241 -3.34 20.79 -3.01
N ILE A 242 -3.15 20.54 -1.71
CA ILE A 242 -4.25 20.31 -0.76
C ILE A 242 -5.18 21.52 -0.68
N GLN A 243 -4.64 22.73 -0.77
CA GLN A 243 -5.44 23.95 -0.81
C GLN A 243 -6.36 23.97 -2.04
N LEU A 244 -5.84 23.64 -3.22
CA LEU A 244 -6.62 23.53 -4.45
C LEU A 244 -7.69 22.44 -4.36
N VAL A 245 -7.36 21.29 -3.76
CA VAL A 245 -8.35 20.24 -3.47
C VAL A 245 -9.46 20.81 -2.58
N ARG A 246 -9.12 21.45 -1.46
CA ARG A 246 -10.10 22.06 -0.54
C ARG A 246 -11.04 23.05 -1.24
N GLU A 247 -10.50 23.85 -2.14
CA GLU A 247 -11.23 24.87 -2.91
C GLU A 247 -12.03 24.31 -4.08
N LYS A 248 -11.97 23.00 -4.34
CA LYS A 248 -12.59 22.34 -5.49
C LYS A 248 -12.12 22.95 -6.82
N ALA A 249 -10.82 23.19 -6.93
CA ALA A 249 -10.18 23.64 -8.16
C ALA A 249 -10.48 22.71 -9.33
N SER A 250 -10.33 23.22 -10.56
CA SER A 250 -10.63 22.42 -11.75
C SER A 250 -9.67 21.23 -11.89
N ASN A 251 -10.12 20.15 -12.57
CA ASN A 251 -9.25 19.01 -12.88
C ASN A 251 -7.98 19.42 -13.64
N GLY A 252 -8.06 20.48 -14.47
CA GLY A 252 -6.91 21.03 -15.18
C GLY A 252 -5.87 21.62 -14.22
N GLU A 253 -6.30 22.38 -13.21
CA GLU A 253 -5.42 22.95 -12.20
C GLU A 253 -4.82 21.89 -11.29
N LEU A 254 -5.63 20.91 -10.83
CA LEU A 254 -5.15 19.80 -10.03
C LEU A 254 -4.08 18.99 -10.78
N ASN A 255 -4.33 18.68 -12.07
CA ASN A 255 -3.36 17.98 -12.92
C ASN A 255 -2.09 18.81 -13.15
N ARG A 256 -2.22 20.12 -13.38
CA ARG A 256 -1.08 21.02 -13.54
C ARG A 256 -0.20 21.06 -12.29
N THR A 257 -0.82 21.14 -11.11
CA THR A 257 -0.10 21.13 -9.83
C THR A 257 0.56 19.78 -9.56
N ARG A 258 -0.13 18.67 -9.87
CA ARG A 258 0.44 17.32 -9.84
C ARG A 258 1.70 17.25 -10.72
N ASN A 259 1.59 17.64 -11.99
CA ASN A 259 2.72 17.67 -12.93
C ASN A 259 3.90 18.48 -12.37
N ALA A 260 3.61 19.64 -11.77
CA ALA A 260 4.64 20.49 -11.20
C ALA A 260 5.41 19.82 -10.06
N ILE A 261 4.69 19.17 -9.13
CA ILE A 261 5.29 18.44 -8.02
C ILE A 261 6.18 17.31 -8.55
N GLU A 262 5.68 16.52 -9.50
CA GLU A 262 6.42 15.39 -10.05
C GLU A 262 7.67 15.82 -10.83
N ASN A 263 7.54 16.77 -11.75
CA ASN A 263 8.65 17.29 -12.55
C ASN A 263 9.70 18.01 -11.69
N TYR A 264 9.26 18.72 -10.64
CA TYR A 264 10.19 19.33 -9.69
C TYR A 264 11.03 18.26 -8.99
N VAL A 265 10.40 17.20 -8.46
CA VAL A 265 11.11 16.09 -7.82
C VAL A 265 12.07 15.39 -8.76
N ILE A 266 11.66 15.16 -10.01
CA ILE A 266 12.55 14.61 -11.05
C ILE A 266 13.77 15.51 -11.23
N SER A 267 13.58 16.83 -11.28
CA SER A 267 14.68 17.80 -11.49
C SER A 267 15.68 17.83 -10.32
N ILE A 268 15.24 17.58 -9.09
CA ILE A 268 16.09 17.58 -7.90
C ILE A 268 16.56 16.17 -7.48
N ARG A 269 16.18 15.13 -8.23
CA ARG A 269 16.51 13.72 -7.93
C ARG A 269 18.01 13.46 -7.69
N PRO A 270 18.96 13.98 -8.50
CA PRO A 270 20.38 13.73 -8.28
C PRO A 270 20.87 14.20 -6.90
N HIS A 271 20.36 15.34 -6.43
CA HIS A 271 20.67 15.89 -5.11
C HIS A 271 20.13 15.02 -3.97
N LEU A 272 18.91 14.49 -4.13
CA LEU A 272 18.25 13.67 -3.12
C LEU A 272 18.94 12.32 -2.92
N LEU A 273 19.50 11.75 -3.98
CA LEU A 273 20.09 10.41 -3.99
C LEU A 273 21.62 10.39 -3.86
N ASN A 274 22.25 11.52 -3.50
CA ASN A 274 23.71 11.65 -3.35
C ASN A 274 24.51 11.15 -4.57
N GLN A 275 23.96 11.25 -5.79
CA GLN A 275 24.71 10.95 -7.00
C GLN A 275 25.67 12.12 -7.25
N GLU A 276 26.97 11.85 -7.10
CA GLU A 276 28.07 12.82 -7.08
C GLU A 276 27.83 14.05 -7.97
N THR A 277 27.56 15.20 -7.34
CA THR A 277 27.90 16.49 -7.93
C THR A 277 28.50 17.38 -6.84
N THR A 278 29.76 17.70 -7.04
CA THR A 278 30.72 18.40 -6.18
C THR A 278 30.40 19.89 -5.97
N GLU A 279 29.12 20.25 -6.02
CA GLU A 279 28.66 21.59 -5.66
C GLU A 279 27.50 21.41 -4.70
N ARG A 280 27.76 21.71 -3.42
CA ARG A 280 26.72 22.05 -2.44
C ARG A 280 26.03 23.34 -2.90
N ASN A 281 25.32 23.28 -4.01
CA ASN A 281 24.40 24.32 -4.41
C ASN A 281 23.26 24.22 -3.40
N ASN A 282 23.19 25.19 -2.50
CA ASN A 282 22.01 25.41 -1.67
C ASN A 282 20.82 25.40 -2.63
N ILE A 283 19.96 24.38 -2.53
CA ILE A 283 18.68 24.39 -3.25
C ILE A 283 17.94 25.58 -2.66
N ASN A 284 17.95 26.70 -3.37
CA ASN A 284 17.07 27.81 -3.06
C ASN A 284 15.66 27.30 -3.29
N ILE A 285 14.89 27.23 -2.21
CA ILE A 285 13.47 26.87 -2.28
C ILE A 285 12.79 28.01 -3.05
N GLU A 286 12.57 27.79 -4.35
CA GLU A 286 11.76 28.67 -5.18
C GLU A 286 10.35 28.76 -4.56
N GLN A 287 9.68 29.91 -4.71
CA GLN A 287 8.29 30.06 -4.24
C GLN A 287 7.38 29.04 -4.95
N THR A 288 6.37 28.53 -4.23
CA THR A 288 5.43 27.51 -4.72
C THR A 288 4.84 27.86 -6.09
N ASP A 289 4.40 29.11 -6.29
CA ASP A 289 3.80 29.56 -7.55
C ASP A 289 4.78 29.51 -8.72
N VAL A 290 6.05 29.84 -8.48
CA VAL A 290 7.12 29.76 -9.49
C VAL A 290 7.33 28.31 -9.94
N ILE A 291 7.34 27.37 -8.99
CA ILE A 291 7.47 25.94 -9.30
C ILE A 291 6.25 25.46 -10.10
N PHE A 292 5.02 25.84 -9.71
CA PHE A 292 3.80 25.46 -10.44
C PHE A 292 3.74 26.05 -11.86
N ASP A 293 4.25 27.26 -12.06
CA ASP A 293 4.39 27.91 -13.36
C ASP A 293 5.42 27.23 -14.26
N LYS A 294 6.59 26.93 -13.70
CA LYS A 294 7.74 26.37 -14.41
C LYS A 294 7.56 24.90 -14.76
N PHE A 295 7.08 24.09 -13.82
CA PHE A 295 7.06 22.62 -13.93
C PHE A 295 5.69 22.03 -14.25
N GLY A 296 4.59 22.81 -14.15
CA GLY A 296 3.23 22.26 -14.28
C GLY A 296 2.71 22.09 -15.70
N ARG A 297 3.35 22.71 -16.70
CA ARG A 297 2.83 22.75 -18.09
C ARG A 297 3.01 21.43 -18.84
N GLU A 298 4.04 20.69 -18.52
CA GLU A 298 4.40 19.45 -19.20
C GLU A 298 4.02 18.25 -18.33
N ALA A 299 3.51 17.18 -18.96
CA ALA A 299 3.27 15.94 -18.26
C ALA A 299 4.61 15.27 -17.90
N PRO A 300 4.77 14.72 -16.69
CA PRO A 300 5.97 13.99 -16.31
C PRO A 300 6.15 12.72 -17.18
N PRO A 301 7.37 12.17 -17.24
CA PRO A 301 7.61 10.85 -17.81
C PRO A 301 6.72 9.78 -17.16
N ILE A 302 6.28 8.79 -17.94
CA ILE A 302 5.39 7.73 -17.45
C ILE A 302 6.07 6.94 -16.32
N ALA A 303 5.37 6.77 -15.20
CA ALA A 303 5.74 5.83 -14.15
C ALA A 303 4.98 4.50 -14.33
N TYR A 304 5.70 3.38 -14.28
CA TYR A 304 5.10 2.04 -14.25
C TYR A 304 4.96 1.57 -12.80
N GLY A 305 3.81 1.00 -12.44
CA GLY A 305 3.42 0.55 -11.09
C GLY A 305 4.01 -0.82 -10.73
N SER A 306 4.00 -1.28 -9.48
CA SER A 306 4.31 -2.69 -9.16
C SER A 306 3.27 -3.41 -8.34
N CYS A 307 2.52 -2.68 -7.53
CA CYS A 307 1.57 -3.24 -6.57
C CYS A 307 0.15 -3.06 -7.06
N GLY A 308 -0.70 -4.04 -6.72
CA GLY A 308 -2.10 -4.06 -7.08
C GLY A 308 -2.82 -2.81 -6.60
N SER A 309 -4.06 -2.65 -7.07
CA SER A 309 -4.85 -1.48 -6.74
C SER A 309 -5.02 -1.27 -5.22
N SER A 310 -4.76 -2.28 -4.39
CA SER A 310 -5.02 -2.19 -2.96
C SER A 310 -3.92 -1.52 -2.12
N ALA A 311 -2.66 -1.51 -2.57
CA ALA A 311 -1.60 -0.74 -1.90
C ALA A 311 -1.56 0.73 -2.36
N THR A 312 -2.10 1.04 -3.56
CA THR A 312 -1.87 2.31 -4.26
C THR A 312 -3.09 2.94 -4.93
N THR A 313 -4.32 2.38 -4.81
CA THR A 313 -5.52 2.76 -5.64
C THR A 313 -6.85 2.91 -4.88
N LEU A 314 -6.89 3.40 -3.64
CA LEU A 314 -8.09 3.33 -2.80
C LEU A 314 -8.66 4.64 -2.27
N MET A 315 -9.00 5.54 -3.20
CA MET A 315 -9.80 6.74 -2.89
C MET A 315 -11.12 6.82 -3.67
N GLU A 316 -11.52 5.72 -4.30
CA GLU A 316 -12.79 5.60 -5.01
C GLU A 316 -13.88 5.03 -4.11
N PHE A 317 -14.69 5.95 -3.59
CA PHE A 317 -16.08 5.79 -3.18
C PHE A 317 -16.41 5.45 -1.71
N HIS A 318 -17.46 6.14 -1.27
CA HIS A 318 -18.14 6.05 0.00
C HIS A 318 -19.54 5.50 -0.26
N GLU A 319 -19.75 4.25 0.12
CA GLU A 319 -21.06 3.79 0.53
C GLU A 319 -20.97 3.38 2.00
N ASN A 320 -21.93 3.84 2.79
CA ASN A 320 -22.20 3.35 4.13
C ASN A 320 -22.59 1.87 4.00
N SER A 321 -21.62 0.98 4.10
CA SER A 321 -21.91 -0.39 4.51
C SER A 321 -21.16 -0.64 5.82
N GLU A 322 -21.86 -0.34 6.91
CA GLU A 322 -21.66 -1.01 8.19
C GLU A 322 -21.79 -2.51 7.92
N LYS A 323 -20.68 -3.16 7.56
CA LYS A 323 -20.63 -4.61 7.49
C LYS A 323 -19.70 -5.10 8.57
N ASN A 324 -20.33 -5.72 9.56
CA ASN A 324 -19.72 -6.41 10.68
C ASN A 324 -18.57 -7.30 10.19
N TRP A 325 -17.54 -7.37 11.04
CA TRP A 325 -16.29 -8.10 10.84
C TRP A 325 -16.47 -9.62 10.75
N GLU A 326 -17.68 -10.12 10.98
CA GLU A 326 -18.04 -11.53 10.95
C GLU A 326 -18.43 -12.03 9.55
N TYR A 327 -18.43 -13.36 9.38
CA TYR A 327 -19.03 -13.94 8.20
C TYR A 327 -20.49 -13.51 8.10
N SER A 328 -20.88 -13.04 6.93
CA SER A 328 -22.25 -12.64 6.63
C SER A 328 -22.76 -13.40 5.42
N HIS A 329 -24.08 -13.46 5.25
CA HIS A 329 -24.66 -13.99 4.02
C HIS A 329 -24.41 -13.02 2.87
N GLY A 330 -23.83 -13.53 1.79
CA GLY A 330 -23.53 -12.76 0.58
C GLY A 330 -23.13 -13.67 -0.58
N ASP A 331 -22.76 -13.07 -1.69
CA ASP A 331 -22.34 -13.81 -2.88
C ASP A 331 -20.81 -13.93 -2.87
N CYS A 332 -20.31 -15.16 -3.08
CA CYS A 332 -18.88 -15.42 -3.09
C CYS A 332 -18.24 -14.89 -4.38
N VAL A 333 -17.29 -13.97 -4.27
CA VAL A 333 -16.59 -13.39 -5.44
C VAL A 333 -15.71 -14.40 -6.19
N VAL A 334 -15.44 -15.55 -5.59
CA VAL A 334 -14.54 -16.58 -6.15
C VAL A 334 -15.32 -17.67 -6.89
N CYS A 335 -16.31 -18.29 -6.23
CA CYS A 335 -17.09 -19.38 -6.85
C CYS A 335 -18.43 -18.93 -7.41
N GLY A 336 -18.85 -17.69 -7.19
CA GLY A 336 -20.16 -17.18 -7.59
C GLY A 336 -21.34 -17.77 -6.81
N GLU A 337 -21.09 -18.57 -5.78
CA GLU A 337 -22.14 -19.14 -4.92
C GLU A 337 -22.93 -18.00 -4.26
N LYS A 338 -24.25 -18.00 -4.47
CA LYS A 338 -25.13 -16.93 -3.97
C LYS A 338 -25.60 -17.20 -2.55
N ASN A 339 -25.80 -16.14 -1.78
CA ASN A 339 -26.36 -16.21 -0.42
C ASN A 339 -25.64 -17.20 0.51
N THR A 340 -24.31 -17.31 0.39
CA THR A 340 -23.46 -18.16 1.22
C THR A 340 -22.76 -17.37 2.33
N MET A 341 -22.21 -18.05 3.33
CA MET A 341 -21.42 -17.39 4.37
C MET A 341 -20.09 -16.94 3.77
N VAL A 342 -19.94 -15.63 3.58
CA VAL A 342 -18.73 -14.99 3.07
C VAL A 342 -18.03 -14.21 4.18
N GLY A 343 -16.70 -14.32 4.23
CA GLY A 343 -15.87 -13.57 5.15
C GLY A 343 -15.71 -12.12 4.71
N PRO A 344 -14.87 -11.35 5.42
CA PRO A 344 -14.59 -9.95 5.14
C PRO A 344 -14.27 -9.62 3.68
N CYS A 345 -13.56 -10.49 2.96
CA CYS A 345 -13.18 -10.26 1.56
C CYS A 345 -14.24 -10.72 0.54
N LYS A 346 -15.50 -10.93 0.96
CA LYS A 346 -16.59 -11.54 0.16
C LYS A 346 -16.24 -12.93 -0.39
N ILE A 347 -15.34 -13.66 0.26
CA ILE A 347 -14.95 -15.03 -0.11
C ILE A 347 -15.67 -16.00 0.83
N CYS A 348 -16.27 -17.07 0.31
CA CYS A 348 -16.89 -18.08 1.16
C CYS A 348 -15.85 -18.95 1.87
N LYS A 349 -16.20 -19.54 3.02
CA LYS A 349 -15.30 -20.42 3.81
C LYS A 349 -14.63 -21.52 3.01
N SER A 350 -15.34 -22.06 2.01
CA SER A 350 -14.78 -23.09 1.12
C SER A 350 -13.72 -22.50 0.21
N CYS A 351 -14.03 -21.35 -0.41
CA CYS A 351 -13.10 -20.64 -1.27
C CYS A 351 -11.91 -20.09 -0.50
N GLU A 352 -12.02 -19.55 0.71
CA GLU A 352 -10.83 -19.08 1.46
C GLU A 352 -9.79 -20.18 1.68
N LYS A 353 -10.24 -21.43 1.88
CA LYS A 353 -9.37 -22.61 2.04
C LYS A 353 -8.82 -23.15 0.72
N THR A 354 -9.42 -22.77 -0.40
CA THR A 354 -9.16 -23.34 -1.73
C THR A 354 -8.87 -22.31 -2.82
N PHE A 355 -8.84 -21.02 -2.49
CA PHE A 355 -8.59 -19.88 -3.37
C PHE A 355 -7.29 -20.12 -4.15
N ASP A 356 -6.35 -20.80 -3.50
CA ASP A 356 -5.01 -21.11 -4.01
C ASP A 356 -4.86 -22.58 -4.47
N LYS A 357 -5.92 -23.40 -4.41
CA LYS A 357 -5.86 -24.85 -4.73
C LYS A 357 -6.47 -25.22 -6.08
N GLN A 358 -7.17 -24.31 -6.76
CA GLN A 358 -7.91 -24.66 -7.97
C GLN A 358 -7.02 -25.15 -9.14
N ASP A 359 -5.73 -24.78 -9.17
CA ASP A 359 -4.78 -25.32 -10.17
C ASP A 359 -4.10 -26.64 -9.75
N SER A 360 -4.05 -26.95 -8.45
CA SER A 360 -3.38 -28.15 -7.93
C SER A 360 -4.17 -29.45 -8.17
N LEU A 361 -5.46 -29.34 -8.49
CA LEU A 361 -6.34 -30.48 -8.77
C LEU A 361 -6.34 -30.89 -10.25
N GLN A 362 -5.96 -30.01 -11.19
CA GLN A 362 -5.87 -30.37 -12.61
C GLN A 362 -4.59 -31.14 -12.97
N LEU A 363 -3.52 -31.00 -12.17
CA LEU A 363 -2.26 -31.74 -12.33
C LEU A 363 -2.26 -33.15 -11.72
N LYS A 364 -3.31 -33.53 -10.96
CA LYS A 364 -3.49 -34.89 -10.44
C LYS A 364 -4.40 -35.77 -11.30
N SER A 365 -4.89 -35.23 -12.41
CA SER A 365 -5.81 -35.90 -13.35
C SER A 365 -5.27 -35.94 -14.78
N ALA A 366 -3.97 -35.74 -14.98
CA ALA A 366 -3.28 -35.93 -16.26
C ALA A 366 -2.33 -37.13 -16.18
#